data_AF-A0A2G6PKS8-F1
#
_entry.id   AF-A0A2G6PKS8-F1
#
_cell.length_a   1.000
_cell.length_b   1.000
_cell.length_c   1.000
_cell.angle_alpha   90.00
_cell.angle_beta   90.00
_cell.angle_gamma   90.00
#
_symmetry.space_group_name_H-M   'P 1'
#
loop_
_entity.id
_entity.type
_entity.pdbx_description
1 polymer ?
#
loop_
_entity_poly.entity_id
_entity_poly.type
_entity_poly.pdbx_seq_one_letter_code
_entity_poly.pdbx_strand_id
1 'polypeptide(L)'
;MPKNKESTAKLKKFSGNITFKGKIDTSILKYEFLETYMEDGTINVFTFGKTELETSKDLIDDFSQLGEIIDSDITIEGEGKIVLLNNKVEGNIYELVSFEGVEVCFEEIIERFAESIEVVSIRESSNSKKFANKIIKTDFIY
;
A
#
# COMPACT_ATOMS: atom_id res chain seq x y z
N MET A 1 -5.39 -42.62 -2.65
CA MET A 1 -5.29 -41.37 -3.42
C MET A 1 -5.55 -40.21 -2.47
N PRO A 2 -4.53 -39.42 -2.09
CA PRO A 2 -4.79 -38.20 -1.33
C PRO A 2 -5.44 -37.19 -2.26
N LYS A 3 -6.59 -36.64 -1.87
CA LYS A 3 -7.22 -35.51 -2.53
C LYS A 3 -6.33 -34.29 -2.29
N ASN A 4 -5.64 -33.81 -3.33
CA ASN A 4 -5.10 -32.46 -3.32
C ASN A 4 -6.28 -31.51 -3.10
N LYS A 5 -6.42 -30.98 -1.88
CA LYS A 5 -7.16 -29.75 -1.67
C LYS A 5 -6.31 -28.66 -2.28
N GLU A 6 -6.64 -28.26 -3.52
CA GLU A 6 -6.24 -26.96 -4.00
C GLU A 6 -6.77 -25.94 -2.99
N SER A 7 -5.86 -25.39 -2.19
CA SER A 7 -6.13 -24.21 -1.40
C SER A 7 -6.30 -23.08 -2.39
N THR A 8 -7.54 -22.76 -2.77
CA THR A 8 -7.86 -21.48 -3.40
C THR A 8 -7.79 -20.42 -2.31
N ALA A 9 -6.59 -20.09 -1.84
CA ALA A 9 -6.38 -18.97 -0.94
C ALA A 9 -6.91 -17.72 -1.66
N LYS A 10 -7.90 -17.06 -1.06
CA LYS A 10 -8.46 -15.84 -1.64
C LYS A 10 -7.42 -14.74 -1.46
N LEU A 11 -6.78 -14.35 -2.56
CA LEU A 11 -5.81 -13.26 -2.56
C LEU A 11 -6.47 -11.96 -2.09
N LYS A 12 -5.80 -11.27 -1.17
CA LYS A 12 -6.19 -9.95 -0.63
C LYS A 12 -5.41 -8.87 -1.35
N LYS A 13 -6.05 -7.74 -1.65
CA LYS A 13 -5.33 -6.55 -2.14
C LYS A 13 -4.51 -5.93 -1.01
N PHE A 14 -3.40 -5.29 -1.35
CA PHE A 14 -2.71 -4.40 -0.43
C PHE A 14 -2.12 -3.22 -1.20
N SER A 15 -1.84 -2.14 -0.49
CA SER A 15 -1.09 -0.99 -0.98
C SER A 15 -0.53 -0.19 0.17
N GLY A 16 0.62 0.45 -0.06
CA GLY A 16 1.20 1.40 0.88
C GLY A 16 2.68 1.61 0.64
N ASN A 17 3.31 2.33 1.55
CA ASN A 17 4.72 2.63 1.47
C ASN A 17 5.49 2.13 2.69
N ILE A 18 6.76 1.79 2.47
CA ILE A 18 7.71 1.39 3.50
C ILE A 18 8.97 2.21 3.31
N THR A 19 9.44 2.83 4.38
CA THR A 19 10.67 3.60 4.37
C THR A 19 11.77 2.80 5.04
N PHE A 20 12.86 2.61 4.30
CA PHE A 20 14.06 1.90 4.73
C PHE A 20 15.21 2.88 4.95
N LYS A 21 16.08 2.52 5.89
CA LYS A 21 17.34 3.21 6.10
C LYS A 21 18.43 2.63 5.21
N GLY A 22 19.09 3.48 4.46
CA GLY A 22 20.19 3.07 3.58
C GLY A 22 19.69 2.29 2.36
N LYS A 23 20.59 1.47 1.79
CA LYS A 23 20.31 0.71 0.56
C LYS A 23 19.64 -0.62 0.87
N ILE A 24 18.69 -1.00 0.03
CA ILE A 24 17.99 -2.29 0.06
C ILE A 24 18.19 -3.02 -1.28
N ASP A 25 17.96 -4.33 -1.30
CA ASP A 25 17.90 -5.12 -2.53
C ASP A 25 16.44 -5.44 -2.85
N THR A 26 15.86 -4.72 -3.81
CA THR A 26 14.48 -4.93 -4.27
C THR A 26 14.34 -5.98 -5.36
N SER A 27 15.45 -6.57 -5.84
CA SER A 27 15.39 -7.62 -6.87
C SER A 27 14.65 -8.88 -6.42
N ILE A 28 14.48 -9.04 -5.10
CA ILE A 28 13.74 -10.14 -4.48
C ILE A 28 12.27 -9.83 -4.20
N LEU A 29 11.80 -8.60 -4.50
CA LEU A 29 10.39 -8.23 -4.35
C LEU A 29 9.52 -8.91 -5.41
N LYS A 30 8.40 -9.45 -4.94
CA LYS A 30 7.42 -10.18 -5.79
C LYS A 30 6.23 -9.32 -6.19
N TYR A 31 6.23 -8.06 -5.78
CA TYR A 31 5.11 -7.13 -5.91
C TYR A 31 5.47 -6.00 -6.86
N GLU A 32 4.47 -5.27 -7.33
CA GLU A 32 4.70 -4.01 -8.02
C GLU A 32 5.20 -2.99 -7.00
N PHE A 33 6.20 -2.19 -7.38
CA PHE A 33 6.79 -1.18 -6.49
C PHE A 33 7.44 -0.03 -7.25
N LEU A 34 7.56 1.11 -6.56
CA LEU A 34 8.35 2.27 -6.96
C LEU A 34 9.31 2.65 -5.84
N GLU A 35 10.59 2.79 -6.18
CA GLU A 35 11.61 3.31 -5.27
C GLU A 35 11.76 4.82 -5.42
N THR A 36 11.76 5.53 -4.30
CA THR A 36 12.10 6.95 -4.21
C THR A 36 13.27 7.13 -3.25
N TYR A 37 14.39 7.67 -3.76
CA TYR A 37 15.59 7.94 -2.99
C TYR A 37 15.52 9.34 -2.39
N MET A 38 15.65 9.45 -1.07
CA MET A 38 15.64 10.74 -0.38
C MET A 38 17.07 11.28 -0.19
N GLU A 39 17.20 12.60 -0.03
CA GLU A 39 18.49 13.27 0.16
C GLU A 39 19.21 12.83 1.44
N ASP A 40 18.48 12.39 2.46
CA ASP A 40 19.02 11.89 3.73
C ASP A 40 19.55 10.45 3.66
N GLY A 41 19.49 9.82 2.49
CA GLY A 41 19.95 8.45 2.25
C GLY A 41 18.94 7.36 2.64
N THR A 42 17.69 7.73 2.96
CA THR A 42 16.59 6.77 3.10
C THR A 42 15.96 6.43 1.74
N ILE A 43 15.33 5.27 1.67
CA ILE A 43 14.61 4.80 0.48
C ILE A 43 13.16 4.59 0.88
N ASN A 44 12.24 5.26 0.19
CA ASN A 44 10.82 4.96 0.28
C ASN A 44 10.45 4.00 -0.86
N VAL A 45 9.81 2.89 -0.50
CA VAL A 45 9.27 1.92 -1.44
C VAL A 45 7.76 1.99 -1.34
N PHE A 46 7.12 2.57 -2.34
CA PHE A 46 5.69 2.39 -2.54
C PHE A 46 5.46 1.03 -3.20
N THR A 47 4.47 0.27 -2.76
CA THR A 47 4.21 -1.08 -3.23
C THR A 47 2.74 -1.45 -3.13
N PHE A 48 2.26 -2.23 -4.08
CA PHE A 48 0.86 -2.65 -4.13
C PHE A 48 0.72 -3.99 -4.87
N GLY A 49 -0.45 -4.61 -4.71
CA GLY A 49 -0.79 -5.79 -5.45
C GLY A 49 -1.73 -6.70 -4.70
N LYS A 50 -1.51 -8.01 -4.85
CA LYS A 50 -2.31 -9.07 -4.23
C LYS A 50 -1.40 -9.99 -3.44
N THR A 51 -1.82 -10.40 -2.25
CA THR A 51 -1.05 -11.26 -1.35
C THR A 51 -1.93 -12.33 -0.70
N GLU A 52 -1.30 -13.43 -0.29
CA GLU A 52 -1.91 -14.47 0.54
C GLU A 52 -1.81 -14.15 2.04
N LEU A 53 -0.97 -13.17 2.42
CA LEU A 53 -0.80 -12.74 3.80
C LEU A 53 -2.11 -12.20 4.38
N GLU A 54 -2.27 -12.30 5.71
CA GLU A 54 -3.51 -11.95 6.39
C GLU A 54 -3.48 -10.52 6.95
N THR A 55 -2.30 -10.06 7.40
CA THR A 55 -2.16 -8.77 8.07
C THR A 55 -1.09 -7.90 7.43
N SER A 56 -1.20 -6.58 7.61
CA SER A 56 -0.14 -5.65 7.21
C SER A 56 1.16 -5.94 7.96
N LYS A 57 1.06 -6.44 9.20
CA LYS A 57 2.22 -6.87 9.98
C LYS A 57 2.99 -8.00 9.30
N ASP A 58 2.31 -9.04 8.82
CA ASP A 58 2.98 -10.15 8.13
C ASP A 58 3.72 -9.65 6.87
N LEU A 59 3.13 -8.69 6.18
CA LEU A 59 3.73 -8.07 5.00
C LEU A 59 4.96 -7.25 5.39
N ILE A 60 4.87 -6.40 6.42
CA ILE A 60 5.99 -5.62 6.96
C ILE A 60 7.13 -6.55 7.41
N ASP A 61 6.81 -7.66 8.05
CA ASP A 61 7.79 -8.67 8.48
C ASP A 61 8.50 -9.29 7.24
N ASP A 62 7.80 -9.52 6.13
CA ASP A 62 8.43 -9.97 4.87
C ASP A 62 9.37 -8.91 4.30
N PHE A 63 8.92 -7.65 4.25
CA PHE A 63 9.74 -6.51 3.80
C PHE A 63 10.95 -6.23 4.69
N SER A 64 10.91 -6.59 5.98
CA SER A 64 12.04 -6.41 6.90
C SER A 64 13.29 -7.22 6.49
N GLN A 65 13.11 -8.24 5.63
CA GLN A 65 14.21 -9.00 5.05
C GLN A 65 15.05 -8.18 4.07
N LEU A 66 14.52 -7.08 3.53
CA LEU A 66 15.23 -6.20 2.60
C LEU A 66 16.20 -5.25 3.29
N GLY A 67 15.92 -4.86 4.55
CA GLY A 67 16.71 -3.89 5.29
C GLY A 67 16.03 -3.34 6.55
N GLU A 68 16.67 -2.37 7.21
CA GLU A 68 16.15 -1.70 8.41
C GLU A 68 14.97 -0.79 8.04
N ILE A 69 13.75 -1.22 8.37
CA ILE A 69 12.53 -0.41 8.24
C ILE A 69 12.50 0.66 9.34
N ILE A 70 12.30 1.92 8.95
CA ILE A 70 12.18 3.06 9.87
C ILE A 70 10.76 3.61 9.95
N ASP A 71 9.95 3.41 8.90
CA ASP A 71 8.54 3.78 8.88
C ASP A 71 7.77 2.90 7.89
N SER A 72 6.48 2.71 8.13
CA SER A 72 5.62 1.91 7.25
C SER A 72 4.16 2.34 7.37
N ASP A 73 3.49 2.45 6.23
CA ASP A 73 2.06 2.73 6.13
C ASP A 73 1.45 1.86 5.03
N ILE A 74 0.95 0.69 5.42
CA ILE A 74 0.39 -0.32 4.52
C ILE A 74 -1.03 -0.67 4.97
N THR A 75 -1.93 -0.79 4.00
CA THR A 75 -3.27 -1.34 4.20
C THR A 75 -3.42 -2.64 3.42
N ILE A 76 -3.93 -3.69 4.06
CA ILE A 76 -4.34 -4.94 3.42
C ILE A 76 -5.88 -5.10 3.47
N GLU A 77 -6.44 -5.73 2.45
CA GLU A 77 -7.87 -6.03 2.28
C GLU A 77 -8.33 -7.01 3.38
N GLY A 78 -8.71 -6.46 4.53
CA GLY A 78 -9.03 -7.19 5.76
C GLY A 78 -8.88 -6.31 7.00
N GLU A 79 -7.98 -5.33 6.92
CA GLU A 79 -7.74 -4.33 7.98
C GLU A 79 -8.39 -2.98 7.66
N GLY A 80 -8.68 -2.71 6.39
CA GLY A 80 -9.40 -1.52 5.93
C GLY A 80 -9.93 -1.69 4.51
N LYS A 81 -10.78 -0.76 4.04
CA LYS A 81 -11.17 -0.73 2.63
C LYS A 81 -9.97 -0.37 1.76
N ILE A 82 -9.86 -1.01 0.60
CA ILE A 82 -8.85 -0.72 -0.40
C ILE A 82 -9.37 -0.97 -1.81
N VAL A 83 -9.07 -0.06 -2.72
CA VAL A 83 -9.29 -0.18 -4.17
C VAL A 83 -7.97 0.13 -4.87
N LEU A 84 -7.59 -0.74 -5.80
CA LEU A 84 -6.50 -0.50 -6.74
C LEU A 84 -7.15 -0.03 -8.05
N LEU A 85 -6.80 1.19 -8.50
CA LEU A 85 -7.33 1.81 -9.71
C LEU A 85 -6.36 1.62 -10.89
N ASN A 86 -5.06 1.57 -10.62
CA ASN A 86 -4.03 1.18 -11.59
C ASN A 86 -3.33 -0.10 -11.12
N ASN A 87 -2.88 -0.93 -12.07
CA ASN A 87 -2.22 -2.21 -11.81
C ASN A 87 -0.75 -2.23 -12.24
N LYS A 88 -0.19 -1.09 -12.65
CA LYS A 88 1.21 -0.96 -13.06
C LYS A 88 1.81 0.32 -12.50
N VAL A 89 3.12 0.29 -12.30
CA VAL A 89 3.92 1.47 -12.02
C VAL A 89 4.28 2.13 -13.34
N GLU A 90 3.68 3.28 -13.61
CA GLU A 90 3.99 4.13 -14.76
C GLU A 90 4.34 5.53 -14.25
N GLY A 91 5.62 5.78 -13.98
CA GLY A 91 6.11 7.05 -13.42
C GLY A 91 7.35 6.86 -12.57
N ASN A 92 7.84 7.94 -11.98
CA ASN A 92 9.02 7.92 -11.10
C ASN A 92 8.84 8.71 -9.80
N ILE A 93 7.69 9.35 -9.60
CA ILE A 93 7.37 10.12 -8.40
C ILE A 93 6.20 9.46 -7.69
N TYR A 94 6.35 9.24 -6.38
CA TYR A 94 5.27 8.84 -5.49
C TYR A 94 4.75 10.04 -4.70
N GLU A 95 3.43 10.22 -4.66
CA GLU A 95 2.77 11.21 -3.81
C GLU A 95 1.60 10.57 -3.04
N LEU A 96 1.49 10.93 -1.76
CA LEU A 96 0.42 10.47 -0.87
C LEU A 96 -0.45 11.63 -0.43
N VAL A 97 -1.73 11.57 -0.76
CA VAL A 97 -2.73 12.54 -0.27
C VAL A 97 -3.62 11.89 0.78
N SER A 98 -3.83 12.58 1.90
CA SER A 98 -4.73 12.13 2.98
C SER A 98 -5.95 13.03 3.09
N PHE A 99 -7.14 12.42 3.10
CA PHE A 99 -8.42 13.06 3.35
C PHE A 99 -8.89 12.68 4.76
N GLU A 100 -9.05 13.67 5.63
CA GLU A 100 -9.42 13.50 7.03
C GLU A 100 -10.70 14.25 7.39
N GLY A 101 -11.62 13.58 8.06
CA GLY A 101 -12.85 14.22 8.56
C GLY A 101 -13.96 13.24 8.85
N VAL A 102 -14.95 13.68 9.65
CA VAL A 102 -16.15 12.87 9.94
C VAL A 102 -17.01 12.63 8.70
N GLU A 103 -17.05 13.59 7.79
CA GLU A 103 -17.85 13.54 6.55
C GLU A 103 -17.09 12.87 5.38
N VAL A 104 -15.84 12.44 5.57
CA VAL A 104 -15.04 11.88 4.47
C VAL A 104 -15.59 10.49 4.08
N CYS A 105 -16.12 10.38 2.87
CA CYS A 105 -16.70 9.16 2.32
C CYS A 105 -15.73 8.44 1.37
N PHE A 106 -15.63 7.11 1.47
CA PHE A 106 -14.67 6.35 0.66
C PHE A 106 -15.12 6.23 -0.79
N GLU A 107 -16.42 6.04 -0.97
CA GLU A 107 -17.06 5.92 -2.27
C GLU A 107 -16.96 7.24 -3.05
N GLU A 108 -17.13 8.39 -2.40
CA GLU A 108 -16.95 9.70 -3.04
C GLU A 108 -15.50 9.95 -3.50
N ILE A 109 -14.51 9.52 -2.71
CA ILE A 109 -13.09 9.64 -3.10
C ILE A 109 -12.79 8.72 -4.30
N ILE A 110 -13.38 7.51 -4.35
CA ILE A 110 -13.26 6.64 -5.52
C ILE A 110 -13.85 7.30 -6.77
N GLU A 111 -15.08 7.80 -6.69
CA GLU A 111 -15.75 8.45 -7.82
C GLU A 111 -14.95 9.64 -8.35
N ARG A 112 -14.38 10.44 -7.45
CA ARG A 112 -13.53 11.59 -7.79
C ARG A 112 -12.30 11.20 -8.63
N PHE A 113 -11.73 10.02 -8.39
CA PHE A 113 -10.48 9.58 -9.01
C PHE A 113 -10.64 8.42 -10.00
N ALA A 114 -11.87 8.02 -10.31
CA ALA A 114 -12.16 6.83 -11.11
C ALA A 114 -11.52 6.84 -12.52
N GLU A 115 -11.30 8.03 -13.09
CA GLU A 115 -10.70 8.22 -14.42
C GLU A 115 -9.22 8.66 -14.37
N SER A 116 -8.63 8.77 -13.18
CA SER A 116 -7.23 9.19 -13.04
C SER A 116 -6.27 8.04 -13.30
N ILE A 117 -5.39 8.18 -14.31
CA ILE A 117 -4.35 7.20 -14.62
C ILE A 117 -3.21 7.21 -13.59
N GLU A 118 -3.02 8.33 -12.91
CA GLU A 118 -1.95 8.57 -11.94
C GLU A 118 -2.30 7.96 -10.57
N VAL A 119 -3.58 7.71 -10.30
CA VAL A 119 -3.99 7.13 -9.02
C VAL A 119 -3.83 5.62 -9.06
N VAL A 120 -2.95 5.11 -8.21
CA VAL A 120 -2.71 3.67 -8.08
C VAL A 120 -3.69 3.05 -7.12
N SER A 121 -3.88 3.65 -5.94
CA SER A 121 -4.77 3.09 -4.92
C SER A 121 -5.46 4.13 -4.06
N ILE A 122 -6.63 3.73 -3.57
CA ILE A 122 -7.38 4.44 -2.53
C ILE A 122 -7.59 3.47 -1.38
N ARG A 123 -7.14 3.84 -0.18
CA ARG A 123 -7.15 2.95 0.99
C ARG A 123 -7.56 3.68 2.26
N GLU A 124 -8.31 2.99 3.10
CA GLU A 124 -8.55 3.46 4.47
C GLU A 124 -7.31 3.22 5.31
N SER A 125 -6.96 4.21 6.12
CA SER A 125 -5.95 4.08 7.16
C SER A 125 -6.62 4.10 8.53
N SER A 126 -5.83 3.78 9.57
CA SER A 126 -6.32 3.78 10.95
C SER A 126 -6.98 5.12 11.32
N ASN A 127 -8.09 5.07 12.07
CA ASN A 127 -8.74 6.28 12.57
C ASN A 127 -7.74 7.15 13.35
N SER A 128 -7.77 8.46 13.10
CA SER A 128 -6.98 9.41 13.88
C SER A 128 -7.42 9.34 15.35
N LYS A 129 -6.55 8.82 16.24
CA LYS A 129 -6.84 8.78 17.68
C LYS A 129 -7.11 10.17 18.27
N LYS A 130 -6.60 11.22 17.62
CA LYS A 130 -6.71 12.62 18.08
C LYS A 130 -8.09 13.22 17.79
N PHE A 131 -8.73 12.79 16.72
CA PHE A 131 -10.00 13.39 16.26
C PHE A 131 -11.12 12.38 16.04
N ALA A 132 -10.89 11.08 16.29
CA ALA A 132 -11.80 9.98 16.00
C ALA A 132 -12.31 9.98 14.54
N ASN A 133 -11.57 10.61 13.63
CA ASN A 133 -11.94 10.77 12.23
C ASN A 133 -11.37 9.63 11.39
N LYS A 134 -12.13 9.30 10.35
CA LYS A 134 -11.70 8.42 9.27
C LYS A 134 -10.61 9.10 8.46
N ILE A 135 -9.61 8.33 8.05
CA ILE A 135 -8.54 8.77 7.14
C ILE A 135 -8.63 7.93 5.87
N ILE A 136 -8.77 8.59 4.73
CA ILE A 136 -8.72 7.97 3.41
C ILE A 136 -7.48 8.48 2.70
N LYS A 137 -6.65 7.56 2.23
CA LYS A 137 -5.39 7.84 1.57
C LYS A 137 -5.50 7.51 0.10
N THR A 138 -4.95 8.38 -0.74
CA THR A 138 -4.86 8.19 -2.18
C THR A 138 -3.39 8.23 -2.58
N ASP A 139 -2.92 7.15 -3.18
CA ASP A 139 -1.54 6.93 -3.62
C ASP A 139 -1.45 7.25 -5.12
N PHE A 140 -0.59 8.21 -5.46
CA PHE A 140 -0.34 8.67 -6.83
C PHE A 140 1.04 8.25 -7.32
N ILE A 141 1.14 7.93 -8.62
CA ILE A 141 2.39 7.80 -9.36
C ILE A 141 2.28 8.61 -10.66
N TYR A 142 3.30 9.44 -10.94
CA TYR A 142 3.44 10.19 -12.19
C TYR A 142 4.91 10.41 -12.58
#